data_AF-A0AA89CAL7-F1
#
_entry.id   AF-A0AA89CAL7-F1
#
_cell.length_a   1.000
_cell.length_b   1.000
_cell.length_c   1.000
_cell.angle_alpha   90.00
_cell.angle_beta   90.00
_cell.angle_gamma   90.00
#
_symmetry.space_group_name_H-M   'P 1'
#
loop_
_entity.id
_entity.type
_entity.pdbx_description
1 polymer ?
#
loop_
_entity_poly.entity_id
_entity_poly.type
_entity_poly.pdbx_seq_one_letter_code
_entity_poly.pdbx_strand_id
1 'polypeptide(L)'
;MFKEENSLISISAKSYRSQRKSEKPHALHLGVQNVDIKYANCTCQAGASASCSHIIGLMQALHEWQLMGFTEVPSQLSCTSMPQQWGVPRGDKIECVSVPELNIVNPKPDRKRKPIQNSLVDCR
;
A
#
# COMPACT_ATOMS: atom_id res chain seq x y z
N MET A 1 0.09 11.86 29.34
CA MET A 1 1.29 12.65 29.70
C MET A 1 2.50 11.91 29.14
N PHE A 2 2.95 12.25 27.93
CA PHE A 2 4.20 11.72 27.40
C PHE A 2 5.33 12.49 28.09
N LYS A 3 6.07 11.83 28.99
CA LYS A 3 7.30 12.39 29.55
C LYS A 3 8.33 12.36 28.44
N GLU A 4 8.69 13.54 27.93
CA GLU A 4 9.81 13.74 27.02
C GLU A 4 11.11 13.50 27.81
N GLU A 5 11.57 12.26 27.78
CA GLU A 5 13.00 12.01 27.90
C GLU A 5 13.61 12.22 26.52
N ASN A 6 14.72 12.97 26.52
CA ASN A 6 15.48 13.50 25.39
C ASN A 6 16.13 12.38 24.53
N SER A 7 15.35 11.37 24.18
CA SER A 7 15.78 10.12 23.59
C SER A 7 15.88 10.27 22.07
N LEU A 8 17.05 9.90 21.54
CA LEU A 8 17.28 9.84 20.11
C LEU A 8 16.54 8.61 19.57
N ILE A 9 15.51 8.84 18.75
CA ILE A 9 14.76 7.76 18.12
C ILE A 9 15.45 7.42 16.80
N SER A 10 16.05 6.23 16.73
CA SER A 10 16.64 5.70 15.51
C SER A 10 15.62 4.88 14.72
N ILE A 11 15.34 5.30 13.50
CA ILE A 11 14.43 4.64 12.58
C ILE A 11 15.26 4.03 11.45
N SER A 12 15.03 2.74 11.17
CA SER A 12 15.64 2.05 10.04
C SER A 12 14.56 1.53 9.11
N ALA A 13 14.74 1.76 7.81
CA ALA A 13 13.77 1.37 6.79
C ALA A 13 14.46 0.85 5.53
N LYS A 14 13.70 0.13 4.71
CA LYS A 14 14.15 -0.36 3.40
C LYS A 14 13.24 0.21 2.33
N SER A 15 13.82 0.83 1.32
CA SER A 15 13.08 1.35 0.16
C SER A 15 13.53 0.65 -1.11
N TYR A 16 12.58 0.05 -1.82
CA TYR A 16 12.82 -0.53 -3.14
C TYR A 16 12.79 0.57 -4.20
N ARG A 17 13.60 0.41 -5.24
CA ARG A 17 13.50 1.28 -6.42
C ARG A 17 12.13 1.11 -7.07
N SER A 18 11.57 2.21 -7.55
CA SER A 18 10.31 2.16 -8.30
C SER A 18 10.47 1.18 -9.47
N GLN A 19 9.46 0.31 -9.64
CA GLN A 19 9.36 -0.69 -10.71
C GLN A 19 10.40 -1.83 -10.69
N ARG A 20 11.47 -1.76 -9.88
CA ARG A 20 12.49 -2.81 -9.75
C ARG A 20 12.49 -3.43 -8.36
N LYS A 21 11.38 -4.10 -8.01
CA LYS A 21 11.20 -4.77 -6.71
C LYS A 21 12.09 -6.02 -6.53
N SER A 22 12.75 -6.49 -7.59
CA SER A 22 13.70 -7.61 -7.58
C SER A 22 15.12 -7.21 -7.20
N GLU A 23 15.48 -5.92 -7.28
CA GLU A 23 16.81 -5.45 -6.93
C GLU A 23 16.96 -5.26 -5.40
N LYS A 24 18.21 -5.23 -4.94
CA LYS A 24 18.52 -5.01 -3.52
C LYS A 24 17.95 -3.65 -3.06
N PRO A 25 17.14 -3.62 -1.99
CA PRO A 25 16.56 -2.37 -1.50
C PRO A 25 17.64 -1.46 -0.90
N HIS A 26 17.39 -0.15 -0.98
CA HIS A 26 18.18 0.85 -0.30
C HIS A 26 17.89 0.84 1.20
N ALA A 27 18.94 0.72 2.02
CA ALA A 27 18.84 0.94 3.45
C ALA A 27 18.77 2.45 3.74
N LEU A 28 17.82 2.81 4.59
CA LEU A 28 17.54 4.16 5.08
C LEU A 28 17.72 4.17 6.59
N HIS A 29 18.40 5.20 7.11
CA HIS A 29 18.56 5.43 8.53
C HIS A 29 18.21 6.89 8.84
N LEU A 30 17.31 7.10 9.80
CA LEU A 30 16.83 8.40 10.21
C LEU A 30 16.92 8.50 11.75
N GLY A 31 17.54 9.56 12.25
CA GLY A 31 17.58 9.87 13.69
C GLY A 31 16.74 11.10 13.98
N VAL A 32 15.71 10.95 14.80
CA VAL A 32 14.81 12.05 15.19
C VAL A 32 14.94 12.31 16.70
N GLN A 33 15.04 13.57 17.09
CA GLN A 33 15.05 14.00 18.49
C GLN A 33 14.11 15.20 18.65
N ASN A 34 13.08 15.06 19.50
CA ASN A 34 12.13 16.14 19.84
C ASN A 34 11.73 17.00 18.63
N VAL A 35 11.31 16.36 17.52
CA VAL A 35 10.90 16.97 16.24
C VAL A 35 12.02 17.28 15.25
N ASP A 36 13.27 17.44 15.68
CA ASP A 36 14.40 17.69 14.79
C ASP A 36 15.03 16.41 14.22
N ILE A 37 15.42 16.46 12.95
CA ILE A 37 16.18 15.39 12.30
C ILE A 37 17.66 15.63 12.56
N LYS A 38 18.31 14.72 13.29
CA LYS A 38 19.76 14.80 13.59
C LYS A 38 20.61 14.25 12.46
N TYR A 39 20.19 13.13 11.88
CA TYR A 39 20.86 12.54 10.73
C TYR A 39 19.86 11.81 9.85
N ALA A 40 20.13 11.80 8.55
CA ALA A 40 19.38 11.03 7.59
C ALA A 40 20.34 10.49 6.52
N ASN A 41 20.47 9.18 6.44
CA ASN A 41 21.41 8.50 5.55
C ASN A 41 20.67 7.51 4.66
N CYS A 42 20.99 7.52 3.38
CA CYS A 42 20.50 6.55 2.42
C CYS A 42 21.66 5.95 1.62
N THR A 43 21.56 4.67 1.29
CA THR A 43 22.55 3.97 0.44
C THR A 43 22.46 4.31 -1.05
N CYS A 44 21.55 5.19 -1.46
CA CYS A 44 21.46 5.64 -2.85
C CYS A 44 22.54 6.70 -3.18
N GLN A 45 22.79 6.95 -4.46
CA GLN A 45 23.82 7.91 -4.92
C GLN A 45 23.60 9.33 -4.36
N ALA A 46 22.35 9.77 -4.26
CA ALA A 46 21.97 11.07 -3.68
C ALA A 46 21.81 11.01 -2.15
N GLY A 47 22.06 9.86 -1.53
CA GLY A 47 21.81 9.63 -0.11
C GLY A 47 22.83 10.28 0.82
N ALA A 48 23.98 10.68 0.29
CA ALA A 48 25.01 11.40 1.03
C ALA A 48 24.58 12.83 1.41
N SER A 49 23.65 13.45 0.67
CA SER A 49 23.15 14.80 0.96
C SER A 49 21.91 14.81 1.84
N ALA A 50 21.49 13.66 2.40
CA ALA A 50 20.28 13.49 3.21
C ALA A 50 18.94 13.88 2.54
N SER A 51 18.95 14.36 1.30
CA SER A 51 17.81 14.96 0.59
C SER A 51 17.24 14.09 -0.55
N CYS A 52 17.61 12.81 -0.60
CA CYS A 52 17.09 11.91 -1.62
C CYS A 52 15.58 11.67 -1.45
N SER A 53 14.89 11.43 -2.57
CA SER A 53 13.45 11.14 -2.58
C SER A 53 13.05 9.99 -1.67
N HIS A 54 13.94 9.02 -1.43
CA HIS A 54 13.70 7.90 -0.52
C HIS A 54 13.59 8.35 0.95
N ILE A 55 14.42 9.30 1.40
CA ILE A 55 14.39 9.83 2.77
C ILE A 55 13.14 10.69 2.95
N ILE A 56 12.83 11.55 1.97
CA ILE A 56 11.63 12.38 1.98
C ILE A 56 10.38 11.50 2.04
N GLY A 57 10.31 10.44 1.22
CA GLY A 57 9.21 9.48 1.24
C GLY A 57 9.06 8.77 2.58
N LEU A 58 10.17 8.42 3.26
CA LEU A 58 10.13 7.85 4.61
C LEU A 58 9.55 8.84 5.62
N MET A 59 9.98 10.10 5.58
CA MET A 59 9.46 11.14 6.48
C MET A 59 7.97 11.37 6.26
N GLN A 60 7.53 11.41 5.00
CA GLN A 60 6.13 11.61 4.66
C GLN A 60 5.27 10.43 5.15
N ALA A 61 5.74 9.19 4.98
CA ALA A 61 5.03 8.02 5.51
C ALA A 61 4.90 8.04 7.04
N LEU A 62 5.96 8.42 7.76
CA LEU A 62 5.92 8.57 9.21
C LEU A 62 4.93 9.66 9.65
N HIS A 63 4.93 10.78 8.94
CA HIS A 63 3.99 11.88 9.21
C HIS A 63 2.54 11.46 8.96
N GLU A 64 2.27 10.78 7.85
CA GLU A 64 0.96 10.22 7.53
C GLU A 64 0.49 9.23 8.60
N TRP A 65 1.38 8.37 9.09
CA TRP A 65 1.05 7.43 10.18
C TRP A 65 0.74 8.15 11.49
N GLN A 66 1.49 9.20 11.82
CA GLN A 66 1.22 10.03 12.97
C GLN A 66 -0.15 10.72 12.86
N LEU A 67 -0.48 11.27 11.69
CA LEU A 67 -1.78 11.91 11.44
C LEU A 67 -2.94 10.92 11.51
N MET A 68 -2.75 9.69 11.04
CA MET A 68 -3.75 8.62 11.13
C MET A 68 -3.86 8.00 12.53
N GLY A 69 -2.99 8.39 13.47
CA GLY A 69 -2.98 7.86 14.83
C GLY A 69 -2.53 6.40 14.92
N PHE A 70 -1.71 5.92 13.97
CA PHE A 70 -1.16 4.58 14.05
C PHE A 70 -0.12 4.48 15.16
N THR A 71 -0.30 3.49 16.04
CA THR A 71 0.64 3.17 17.12
C THR A 71 1.70 2.15 16.70
N GLU A 72 1.46 1.45 15.59
CA GLU A 72 2.34 0.42 15.03
C GLU A 72 2.40 0.53 13.50
N VAL A 73 3.46 -0.06 12.91
CA VAL A 73 3.62 -0.09 11.46
C VAL A 73 2.53 -0.98 10.87
N PRO A 74 1.68 -0.48 9.94
CA PRO A 74 0.58 -1.25 9.39
C PRO A 74 1.10 -2.49 8.64
N SER A 75 0.61 -3.65 9.06
CA SER A 75 0.98 -4.95 8.47
C SER A 75 0.35 -5.17 7.09
N GLN A 76 -0.78 -4.53 6.82
CA GLN A 76 -1.47 -4.57 5.54
C GLN A 76 -1.13 -3.33 4.72
N LEU A 77 -0.50 -3.56 3.57
CA LEU A 77 -0.25 -2.51 2.59
C LEU A 77 -1.58 -2.01 2.02
N SER A 78 -1.69 -0.69 1.80
CA SER A 78 -2.85 -0.10 1.13
C SER A 78 -3.05 -0.72 -0.26
N CYS A 79 -4.28 -0.74 -0.76
CA CYS A 79 -4.61 -1.22 -2.11
C CYS A 79 -3.78 -0.51 -3.21
N THR A 80 -3.33 0.73 -2.96
CA THR A 80 -2.47 1.53 -3.85
C THR A 80 -0.98 1.19 -3.74
N SER A 81 -0.54 0.59 -2.64
CA SER A 81 0.83 0.11 -2.44
C SER A 81 1.07 -1.27 -3.09
N MET A 82 -0.02 -2.01 -3.31
CA MET A 82 0.00 -3.30 -4.00
C MET A 82 0.22 -3.10 -5.51
N PRO A 83 0.92 -4.04 -6.20
CA PRO A 83 0.98 -4.03 -7.65
C PRO A 83 -0.42 -4.01 -8.25
N GLN A 84 -0.55 -3.35 -9.39
CA GLN A 84 -1.79 -3.25 -10.16
C GLN A 84 -2.49 -4.61 -10.34
N GLN A 85 -3.61 -4.82 -9.64
CA GLN A 85 -4.33 -6.11 -9.63
C GLN A 85 -5.27 -6.29 -10.82
N TRP A 86 -5.65 -5.22 -11.54
CA TRP A 86 -6.64 -5.31 -12.63
C TRP A 86 -6.16 -6.09 -13.86
N GLY A 87 -4.84 -6.25 -14.03
CA GLY A 87 -4.25 -7.03 -15.12
C GLY A 87 -3.91 -8.48 -14.76
N VAL A 88 -4.11 -8.88 -13.49
CA VAL A 88 -3.90 -10.28 -13.08
C VAL A 88 -5.14 -11.06 -13.49
N PRO A 89 -5.03 -12.05 -14.41
CA PRO A 89 -6.17 -12.86 -14.79
C PRO A 89 -6.71 -13.53 -13.53
N ARG A 90 -8.03 -13.53 -13.33
CA ARG A 90 -8.70 -13.99 -12.10
C ARG A 90 -8.59 -15.51 -11.84
N GLY A 91 -7.64 -16.18 -12.48
CA GLY A 91 -7.52 -17.64 -12.56
C GLY A 91 -8.70 -18.28 -13.29
N ASP A 92 -8.67 -19.60 -13.41
CA ASP A 92 -9.71 -20.41 -14.06
C ASP A 92 -11.04 -20.48 -13.27
N LYS A 93 -11.22 -19.61 -12.26
CA LYS A 93 -12.44 -19.56 -11.45
C LYS A 93 -13.65 -18.98 -12.18
N ILE A 94 -13.44 -18.40 -13.37
CA ILE A 94 -14.51 -17.84 -14.19
C ILE A 94 -14.69 -18.77 -15.39
N GLU A 95 -15.63 -19.69 -15.26
CA GLU A 95 -16.05 -20.50 -16.40
C GLU A 95 -16.71 -19.60 -17.45
N CYS A 96 -16.43 -19.86 -18.72
CA CYS A 96 -17.11 -19.18 -19.83
C CYS A 96 -18.57 -19.65 -19.87
N VAL A 97 -19.47 -18.83 -19.35
CA VAL A 97 -20.91 -19.09 -19.31
C VAL A 97 -21.59 -18.29 -20.41
N SER A 98 -22.58 -18.89 -21.08
CA SER A 98 -23.34 -18.23 -22.15
C SER A 98 -24.09 -17.01 -21.58
N VAL A 99 -24.18 -15.92 -22.34
CA VAL A 99 -24.89 -14.68 -21.93
C VAL A 99 -26.31 -14.94 -21.35
N PRO A 100 -27.16 -15.80 -21.94
CA PRO A 100 -28.47 -16.14 -21.36
C PRO A 100 -28.42 -16.85 -19.99
N GLU A 101 -27.32 -17.53 -19.67
CA GLU A 101 -27.15 -18.24 -18.39
C GLU A 101 -26.57 -17.31 -17.30
N LEU A 102 -26.21 -16.08 -17.67
CA LEU A 102 -25.52 -15.14 -16.79
C LEU A 102 -26.51 -14.49 -15.80
N ASN A 103 -26.25 -14.70 -14.52
CA ASN A 103 -27.03 -14.16 -13.42
C ASN A 103 -26.48 -12.79 -12.99
N ILE A 104 -27.10 -11.70 -13.45
CA ILE A 104 -26.66 -10.34 -13.09
C ILE A 104 -27.22 -9.96 -11.71
N VAL A 105 -26.34 -9.58 -10.80
CA VAL A 105 -26.71 -9.22 -9.42
C VAL A 105 -26.09 -7.90 -9.00
N ASN A 106 -26.91 -7.01 -8.45
CA ASN A 106 -26.41 -5.81 -7.77
C ASN A 106 -25.74 -6.23 -6.44
N PRO A 107 -24.51 -5.76 -6.17
CA PRO A 107 -23.80 -6.09 -4.95
C PRO A 107 -24.54 -5.52 -3.73
N LYS A 108 -24.83 -6.37 -2.74
CA LYS A 108 -25.37 -5.97 -1.44
C LYS A 108 -24.64 -6.76 -0.35
N PRO A 109 -24.30 -6.12 0.79
CA PRO A 109 -23.46 -6.73 1.84
C PRO A 109 -24.09 -7.97 2.50
N ASP A 110 -25.42 -8.06 2.62
CA ASP A 110 -26.13 -9.16 3.29
C ASP A 110 -27.23 -9.78 2.43
N ARG A 111 -26.86 -10.57 1.41
CA ARG A 111 -27.86 -11.12 0.47
C ARG A 111 -28.38 -12.50 0.87
N LYS A 112 -29.67 -12.57 1.25
CA LYS A 112 -30.43 -13.83 1.44
C LYS A 112 -31.25 -14.27 0.20
N ARG A 113 -31.42 -13.40 -0.80
CA ARG A 113 -32.28 -13.67 -1.99
C ARG A 113 -31.46 -14.14 -3.19
N LYS A 114 -32.01 -15.11 -3.92
CA LYS A 114 -31.39 -15.67 -5.13
C LYS A 114 -31.26 -14.61 -6.25
N PRO A 115 -30.22 -14.70 -7.11
CA PRO A 115 -30.03 -13.85 -8.29
C PRO A 115 -31.25 -13.78 -9.21
N ILE A 116 -31.35 -12.68 -9.98
CA ILE A 116 -32.31 -12.57 -11.08
C ILE A 116 -31.67 -13.23 -12.30
N GLN A 117 -32.33 -14.24 -12.86
CA GLN A 117 -31.95 -14.80 -14.15
C GLN A 117 -32.33 -13.83 -15.27
N ASN A 118 -31.39 -13.60 -16.19
CA ASN A 118 -31.63 -12.77 -17.35
C ASN A 118 -32.49 -13.53 -18.38
N SER A 119 -33.75 -13.14 -18.57
CA SER A 119 -34.64 -13.73 -19.59
C SER A 119 -34.60 -12.91 -20.89
N LEU A 120 -33.41 -12.58 -21.39
CA LEU A 120 -33.29 -12.03 -22.74
C LEU A 120 -33.23 -13.21 -23.72
N VAL A 121 -34.42 -13.63 -24.15
CA VAL A 121 -34.62 -14.49 -25.33
C VAL A 121 -35.07 -13.62 -26.49
N ASP A 122 -34.23 -13.61 -27.53
CA ASP A 122 -34.47 -13.31 -28.94
C ASP A 122 -35.27 -12.05 -29.31
N CYS A 123 -34.55 -10.99 -29.70
CA CYS A 123 -35.05 -10.09 -30.74
C CYS A 123 -34.70 -10.71 -32.10
N ARG A 124 -35.70 -11.31 -32.75
CA ARG A 124 -35.71 -11.59 -34.20
C ARG A 124 -35.51 -10.32 -35.02
#